data_AF-A0A929F944-F1
#
_entry.id   AF-A0A929F944-F1
#
_cell.length_a   1.000
_cell.length_b   1.000
_cell.length_c   1.000
_cell.angle_alpha   90.00
_cell.angle_beta   90.00
_cell.angle_gamma   90.00
#
_symmetry.space_group_name_H-M   'P 1'
#
loop_
_entity.id
_entity.type
_entity.pdbx_description
1 polymer ?
#
loop_
_entity_poly.entity_id
_entity_poly.type
_entity_poly.pdbx_seq_one_letter_code
_entity_poly.pdbx_strand_id
1 'polypeptide(L)' 'MSEPSAPKPVKLIVSLISGDENIIASVAGKLSQVYGGIDFMSKLIRFNKTDYYEAELGKSLVRRFVTFEKLVE' A
#
# COMPACT_ATOMS: atom_id res chain seq x y z
N MET A 1 31.08 -12.15 -14.93
CA MET A 1 30.56 -11.64 -13.65
C MET A 1 30.07 -10.23 -13.92
N SER A 2 28.80 -9.91 -13.66
CA SER A 2 28.28 -8.55 -13.81
C SER A 2 28.73 -7.70 -12.63
N GLU A 3 29.10 -6.45 -12.86
CA GLU A 3 29.41 -5.50 -11.79
C GLU A 3 28.11 -4.99 -11.15
N PRO A 4 27.99 -4.99 -9.81
CA PRO A 4 26.85 -4.38 -9.13
C PRO A 4 26.81 -2.88 -9.44
N SER A 5 25.67 -2.40 -9.93
CA SER A 5 25.38 -0.98 -10.10
C SER A 5 24.16 -0.61 -9.26
N ALA A 6 24.03 0.67 -8.93
CA ALA A 6 22.85 1.16 -8.24
C ALA A 6 21.58 0.82 -9.05
N PRO A 7 20.50 0.36 -8.40
CA PRO A 7 19.26 0.10 -9.10
C PRO A 7 18.73 1.39 -9.73
N LYS A 8 18.00 1.25 -10.84
CA LYS A 8 17.23 2.38 -11.37
C LYS A 8 16.11 2.72 -10.38
N PRO A 9 15.71 3.99 -10.25
CA PRO A 9 14.57 4.36 -9.42
C PRO A 9 13.33 3.52 -9.76
N VAL A 10 12.63 3.02 -8.74
CA VAL A 10 11.49 2.11 -8.88
C VAL A 10 10.20 2.67 -8.30
N LYS A 11 9.09 2.10 -8.74
CA LYS A 11 7.75 2.47 -8.28
C LYS A 11 7.51 1.95 -6.87
N LEU A 12 7.19 2.84 -5.93
CA LEU A 12 6.72 2.41 -4.62
C LEU A 12 5.26 1.97 -4.70
N ILE A 13 4.99 0.72 -4.27
CA ILE A 13 3.66 0.15 -4.10
C ILE A 13 3.43 -0.21 -2.64
N VAL A 14 2.26 0.15 -2.11
CA VAL A 14 1.87 -0.14 -0.72
C VAL A 14 0.54 -0.88 -0.70
N SER A 15 0.48 -1.98 0.06
CA SER A 15 -0.75 -2.72 0.36
C SER A 15 -1.28 -2.32 1.74
N LEU A 16 -2.34 -1.51 1.77
CA LEU A 16 -3.02 -1.13 3.01
C LEU A 16 -4.10 -2.17 3.35
N ILE A 17 -4.14 -2.62 4.60
CA ILE A 17 -5.13 -3.58 5.10
C ILE A 17 -5.76 -3.02 6.38
N SER A 18 -7.09 -2.97 6.45
CA SER A 18 -7.84 -2.59 7.65
C SER A 18 -9.29 -3.04 7.55
N GLY A 19 -9.98 -3.17 8.69
CA GLY A 19 -11.45 -3.27 8.73
C GLY A 19 -12.15 -1.91 8.60
N ASP A 20 -11.41 -0.79 8.68
CA ASP A 20 -11.94 0.57 8.56
C ASP A 20 -11.40 1.27 7.31
N GLU A 21 -12.31 1.55 6.37
CA GLU A 21 -12.01 2.25 5.12
C GLU A 21 -11.51 3.69 5.35
N ASN A 22 -11.92 4.35 6.42
CA ASN A 22 -11.48 5.70 6.77
C ASN A 22 -10.01 5.70 7.19
N ILE A 23 -9.57 4.67 7.92
CA ILE A 23 -8.16 4.49 8.26
C ILE A 23 -7.33 4.31 6.99
N ILE A 24 -7.79 3.50 6.03
CA ILE A 24 -7.12 3.32 4.75
C ILE A 24 -6.99 4.66 4.00
N ALA A 25 -8.07 5.44 3.92
CA ALA A 25 -8.05 6.73 3.25
C ALA A 25 -7.10 7.74 3.94
N SER A 26 -7.15 7.81 5.27
CA SER A 26 -6.29 8.68 6.08
C SER A 26 -4.82 8.33 5.93
N VAL A 27 -4.47 7.04 5.99
CA VAL A 27 -3.10 6.56 5.82
C VAL A 27 -2.61 6.80 4.39
N ALA A 28 -3.44 6.57 3.37
CA ALA A 28 -3.08 6.87 1.99
C ALA A 28 -2.74 8.36 1.80
N GLY A 29 -3.54 9.27 2.36
CA GLY A 29 -3.25 10.71 2.32
C GLY A 29 -1.96 11.10 3.06
N LYS A 30 -1.66 10.47 4.20
CA LYS A 30 -0.37 10.69 4.89
C LYS A 30 0.81 10.18 4.08
N LEU A 31 0.68 9.00 3.46
CA LEU A 31 1.73 8.44 2.60
C LEU A 31 1.96 9.34 1.38
N SER A 32 0.93 9.95 0.81
CA SER A 32 1.10 10.85 -0.33
C SER A 32 1.88 12.12 0.01
N GLN A 33 1.83 12.57 1.27
CA GLN A 33 2.65 13.70 1.73
C GLN A 33 4.14 13.33 1.81
N VAL A 34 4.47 12.06 2.03
CA VAL A 34 5.86 11.57 2.18
C VAL A 34 6.43 11.10 0.84
N TYR A 35 5.64 10.38 0.05
CA TYR A 35 6.09 9.68 -1.16
C TYR A 35 5.59 10.33 -2.46
N GLY A 36 4.92 11.48 -2.40
CA GLY A 36 4.38 12.19 -3.57
C GLY A 36 2.92 11.85 -3.87
N GLY A 37 2.34 12.49 -4.87
CA GLY A 37 0.93 12.29 -5.25
C GLY A 37 0.60 10.82 -5.52
N ILE A 38 -0.60 10.38 -5.14
CA ILE A 38 -1.10 9.05 -5.50
C ILE A 38 -1.49 9.07 -6.97
N ASP A 39 -0.86 8.23 -7.78
CA ASP A 39 -1.19 8.10 -9.21
C ASP A 39 -1.86 6.78 -9.60
N PHE A 40 -1.93 5.85 -8.65
CA PHE A 40 -2.79 4.68 -8.76
C PHE A 40 -3.39 4.33 -7.41
N MET A 41 -4.68 4.03 -7.42
CA MET A 41 -5.40 3.53 -6.27
C MET A 41 -6.38 2.45 -6.72
N SER A 42 -6.24 1.25 -6.17
CA SER A 42 -7.13 0.14 -6.50
C SER A 42 -8.52 0.34 -5.91
N LYS A 43 -9.49 -0.44 -6.43
CA LYS A 43 -10.74 -0.70 -5.70
C LYS A 43 -10.42 -1.31 -4.33
N LEU A 44 -11.37 -1.21 -3.40
CA LEU A 44 -11.30 -1.98 -2.15
C LEU A 44 -11.52 -3.46 -2.47
N ILE A 45 -10.62 -4.30 -1.97
CA ILE A 45 -10.60 -5.73 -2.21
C ILE A 45 -10.86 -6.40 -0.87
N ARG A 46 -11.90 -7.24 -0.76
CA ARG A 46 -12.12 -8.05 0.44
C ARG A 46 -10.87 -8.89 0.72
N PHE A 47 -10.39 -8.84 1.95
CA PHE A 47 -9.23 -9.57 2.42
C PHE A 47 -9.71 -10.78 3.23
N ASN A 48 -10.20 -11.80 2.53
CA ASN A 48 -10.87 -12.96 3.12
C ASN A 48 -10.27 -14.32 2.70
N LYS A 49 -9.00 -14.31 2.28
CA LYS A 49 -8.26 -15.53 1.90
C LYS A 49 -7.57 -16.21 3.07
N THR A 50 -7.54 -15.55 4.23
CA THR A 50 -6.97 -16.02 5.48
C THR A 50 -7.61 -15.25 6.63
N ASP A 51 -7.70 -15.89 7.79
CA ASP A 51 -8.12 -15.34 9.08
C ASP A 51 -6.92 -14.93 9.95
N TYR A 52 -5.69 -15.06 9.45
CA TYR A 52 -4.45 -14.85 10.21
C TYR A 52 -4.39 -13.52 10.97
N TYR A 53 -4.92 -12.45 10.39
CA TYR A 53 -4.91 -11.10 10.99
C TYR A 53 -6.17 -10.78 11.82
N GLU A 54 -7.17 -11.68 11.89
CA GLU A 54 -8.44 -11.38 12.55
C GLU A 54 -8.29 -11.10 14.05
N ALA A 55 -7.36 -11.80 14.72
CA ALA A 55 -7.11 -11.60 16.15
C ALA A 55 -6.58 -10.20 16.48
N GLU A 56 -5.83 -9.58 15.57
CA GLU A 56 -5.16 -8.30 15.78
C GLU A 56 -5.92 -7.12 15.16
N LEU A 57 -6.48 -7.32 13.96
CA LEU A 57 -7.10 -6.27 13.16
C LEU A 57 -8.63 -6.37 13.11
N GLY A 58 -9.20 -7.44 13.66
CA GLY A 58 -10.64 -7.73 13.60
C GLY A 58 -11.07 -8.37 12.28
N LYS A 59 -12.39 -8.49 12.13
CA LYS A 59 -13.03 -9.16 10.98
C LYS A 59 -13.31 -8.18 9.84
N SER A 60 -13.75 -8.73 8.71
CA SER A 60 -14.20 -7.95 7.54
C SER A 60 -13.12 -7.05 6.94
N LEU A 61 -11.87 -7.52 6.98
CA LEU A 61 -10.73 -6.78 6.45
C LEU A 61 -10.90 -6.50 4.96
N VAL A 62 -10.50 -5.29 4.57
CA VAL A 62 -10.36 -4.87 3.18
C VAL A 62 -8.94 -4.44 2.91
N ARG A 63 -8.54 -4.56 1.66
CA ARG A 63 -7.22 -4.20 1.15
C ARG A 63 -7.34 -3.16 0.05
N ARG A 64 -6.41 -2.22 0.03
CA ARG A 64 -6.23 -1.26 -1.07
C ARG A 64 -4.76 -1.14 -1.43
N PHE A 65 -4.46 -1.21 -2.72
CA PHE A 65 -3.14 -0.90 -3.24
C PHE A 65 -3.09 0.56 -3.66
N VAL A 66 -1.97 1.23 -3.32
CA VAL A 66 -1.66 2.58 -3.77
C VAL A 66 -0.24 2.64 -4.31
N THR A 67 -0.03 3.48 -5.33
CA THR A 67 1.30 3.86 -5.80
C THR A 67 1.43 5.38 -5.89
N PHE A 68 2.66 5.85 -6.00
CA PHE A 68 2.97 7.27 -5.95
C PHE A 68 3.75 7.73 -7.19
N GLU A 69 3.57 8.99 -7.58
CA GLU A 69 4.25 9.61 -8.73
C GLU A 69 5.77 9.58 -8.59
N LYS A 70 6.29 9.83 -7.38
CA LYS A 70 7.73 9.85 -7.11
C LYS A 70 8.28 8.42 -7.08
N LEU A 71 9.35 8.19 -7.84
CA LEU A 71 10.11 6.94 -7.76
C LEU A 71 11.04 6.96 -6.54
N VAL A 72 11.27 5.79 -5.94
CA VAL A 72 12.24 5.60 -4.86
C VAL A 72 13.54 5.05 -5.43
N GLU A 73 14.66 5.48 -4.86
CA GLU A 73 16.02 5.08 -5.27
C GLU A 73 16.51 3.85 -4.50
#